data_AF-A0A3D4UL44-F1
#
_entry.id   AF-A0A3D4UL44-F1
#
_cell.length_a   1.000
_cell.length_b   1.000
_cell.length_c   1.000
_cell.angle_alpha   90.00
_cell.angle_beta   90.00
_cell.angle_gamma   90.00
#
_symmetry.space_group_name_H-M   'P 1'
#
loop_
_entity.id
_entity.type
_entity.pdbx_description
1 polymer ?
#
loop_
_entity_poly.entity_id
_entity_poly.type
_entity_poly.pdbx_seq_one_letter_code
_entity_poly.pdbx_strand_id
1 'polypeptide(L)'
;MIKYLGSKRLLVERIVTLCQTLHPNAGTVLDLFSGTSRVGHALKMAGFGVYANDHNSYAHTLAMCYIQAHAPRLRDDAQRIIDELNTL
;
A
#
# COMPACT_ATOMS: atom_id res chain seq x y z
N MET A 1 -6.55 -8.42 0.75
CA MET A 1 -6.90 -7.62 1.95
C MET A 1 -8.00 -8.31 2.73
N ILE A 2 -7.95 -8.22 4.05
CA ILE A 2 -8.94 -8.80 4.98
C ILE A 2 -10.27 -8.03 4.96
N LYS A 3 -11.34 -8.65 5.46
CA LYS A 3 -12.62 -7.96 5.72
C LYS A 3 -12.40 -6.86 6.75
N TYR A 4 -12.93 -5.67 6.49
CA TYR A 4 -12.75 -4.51 7.35
C TYR A 4 -13.96 -3.60 7.30
N LEU A 5 -14.50 -3.26 8.46
CA LEU A 5 -15.63 -2.34 8.57
C LEU A 5 -15.19 -0.94 8.10
N GLY A 6 -16.05 -0.24 7.37
CA GLY A 6 -15.70 1.08 6.80
C GLY A 6 -14.72 1.02 5.62
N SER A 7 -14.52 -0.18 5.06
CA SER A 7 -13.75 -0.43 3.83
C SER A 7 -14.14 0.53 2.71
N LYS A 8 -13.17 1.34 2.25
CA LYS A 8 -13.34 2.27 1.11
C LYS A 8 -13.36 1.58 -0.27
N ARG A 9 -13.64 0.28 -0.35
CA ARG A 9 -13.51 -0.51 -1.59
C ARG A 9 -14.20 0.12 -2.81
N LEU A 10 -15.42 0.65 -2.65
CA LEU A 10 -16.18 1.27 -3.74
C LEU A 10 -15.76 2.71 -4.08
N LEU A 11 -14.89 3.30 -3.27
CA LEU A 11 -14.47 4.70 -3.38
C LEU A 11 -13.01 4.86 -3.81
N VAL A 12 -12.21 3.80 -3.74
CA VAL A 12 -10.75 3.85 -4.01
C VAL A 12 -10.44 4.45 -5.37
N GLU A 13 -11.09 4.00 -6.44
CA GLU A 13 -10.85 4.53 -7.79
C GLU A 13 -11.12 6.03 -7.86
N ARG A 14 -12.26 6.48 -7.34
CA ARG A 14 -12.62 7.91 -7.30
C ARG A 14 -11.63 8.75 -6.50
N ILE A 15 -11.14 8.22 -5.37
CA ILE A 15 -10.13 8.89 -4.55
C ILE A 15 -8.82 9.03 -5.34
N VAL A 16 -8.36 7.97 -5.99
CA VAL A 16 -7.13 8.00 -6.81
C VAL A 16 -7.27 9.00 -7.96
N THR A 17 -8.38 8.96 -8.70
CA THR A 17 -8.64 9.91 -9.79
C THR A 17 -8.63 11.35 -9.31
N LEU A 18 -9.27 11.64 -8.17
CA LEU A 18 -9.28 12.98 -7.59
C LEU A 18 -7.85 13.43 -7.21
N CYS A 19 -7.08 12.58 -6.54
CA CYS A 19 -5.69 12.88 -6.20
C CYS A 19 -4.83 13.15 -7.42
N GLN A 20 -4.94 12.33 -8.48
CA GLN A 20 -4.20 12.54 -9.74
C GLN A 20 -4.63 13.83 -10.44
N THR A 21 -5.91 14.18 -10.38
CA THR A 21 -6.43 15.42 -10.99
C THR A 21 -5.91 16.65 -10.26
N LEU A 22 -5.88 16.61 -8.92
CA LEU A 22 -5.40 17.72 -8.09
C LEU A 22 -3.87 17.81 -8.04
N HIS A 23 -3.18 16.68 -8.22
CA HIS A 23 -1.72 16.55 -8.16
C HIS A 23 -1.20 15.73 -9.36
N PRO A 24 -1.17 16.30 -10.58
CA PRO A 24 -0.84 15.57 -11.81
C PRO A 24 0.61 15.09 -11.87
N ASN A 25 1.53 15.75 -11.15
CA ASN A 25 2.95 15.37 -11.09
C ASN A 25 3.26 14.44 -9.91
N ALA A 26 2.25 13.74 -9.40
CA ALA A 26 2.28 13.01 -8.13
C ALA A 26 2.61 13.91 -6.93
N GLY A 27 2.71 13.31 -5.75
CA GLY A 27 2.94 14.00 -4.50
C GLY A 27 3.04 13.02 -3.35
N THR A 28 2.94 13.51 -2.12
CA THR A 28 2.93 12.67 -0.91
C THR A 28 1.58 12.76 -0.21
N VAL A 29 1.01 11.62 0.15
CA VAL A 29 -0.27 11.51 0.85
C VAL A 29 -0.07 10.97 2.26
N LEU A 30 -0.83 11.52 3.20
CA LEU A 30 -0.92 11.05 4.59
C LEU A 30 -2.21 10.24 4.76
N ASP A 31 -2.11 8.91 4.78
CA ASP A 31 -3.21 8.00 5.08
C ASP A 31 -3.29 7.74 6.59
N LEU A 32 -3.89 8.69 7.33
CA LEU A 32 -3.86 8.73 8.79
C LEU A 32 -4.68 7.63 9.49
N PHE A 33 -5.61 7.01 8.76
CA PHE A 33 -6.51 5.95 9.24
C PHE A 33 -6.49 4.77 8.26
N SER A 34 -5.29 4.25 8.04
CA SER A 34 -4.99 3.39 6.90
C SER A 34 -5.72 2.04 6.93
N GLY A 35 -6.08 1.52 8.11
CA GLY A 35 -6.79 0.25 8.27
C GLY A 35 -6.11 -0.87 7.47
N THR A 36 -6.78 -1.39 6.43
CA THR A 36 -6.18 -2.42 5.56
C THR A 36 -5.27 -1.87 4.46
N SER A 37 -4.83 -0.62 4.56
CA SER A 37 -3.99 0.09 3.59
C SER A 37 -4.57 0.17 2.17
N ARG A 38 -5.91 0.10 2.00
CA ARG A 38 -6.51 0.01 0.65
C ARG A 38 -6.30 1.26 -0.19
N VAL A 39 -6.52 2.42 0.43
CA VAL A 39 -6.38 3.71 -0.24
C VAL A 39 -4.90 4.01 -0.44
N GLY A 40 -4.09 3.94 0.62
CA GLY A 40 -2.64 4.10 0.52
C GLY A 40 -1.97 3.18 -0.51
N HIS A 41 -2.31 1.90 -0.56
CA HIS A 41 -1.76 0.97 -1.56
C HIS A 41 -2.12 1.37 -2.99
N ALA A 42 -3.37 1.76 -3.24
CA ALA A 42 -3.80 2.21 -4.57
C ALA A 42 -3.11 3.51 -4.99
N LEU A 43 -2.95 4.47 -4.08
CA LEU A 43 -2.25 5.73 -4.34
C LEU A 43 -0.76 5.50 -4.61
N LYS A 44 -0.10 4.58 -3.89
CA LYS A 44 1.28 4.17 -4.19
C LYS A 44 1.40 3.59 -5.60
N MET A 45 0.49 2.71 -6.00
CA MET A 45 0.46 2.16 -7.36
C MET A 45 0.21 3.24 -8.43
N ALA A 46 -0.48 4.32 -8.06
CA ALA A 46 -0.69 5.50 -8.90
C ALA A 46 0.49 6.49 -8.90
N GLY A 47 1.61 6.17 -8.25
CA GLY A 47 2.84 6.98 -8.25
C GLY A 47 3.01 7.94 -7.08
N PHE A 48 2.09 7.96 -6.10
CA PHE A 48 2.22 8.81 -4.91
C PHE A 48 3.17 8.21 -3.87
N GLY A 49 3.91 9.08 -3.18
CA GLY A 49 4.49 8.74 -1.89
C GLY A 49 3.38 8.63 -0.84
N VAL A 50 3.47 7.64 0.06
CA VAL A 50 2.41 7.40 1.05
C VAL A 50 3.02 7.18 2.43
N TYR A 51 2.59 7.99 3.39
CA TYR A 51 2.76 7.71 4.82
C TYR A 51 1.45 7.14 5.36
N ALA A 52 1.50 5.93 5.90
CA ALA A 52 0.35 5.27 6.50
C ALA A 52 0.48 5.27 8.02
N ASN A 53 -0.59 5.66 8.70
CA ASN A 53 -0.74 5.61 10.14
C ASN A 53 -2.03 4.87 10.51
N ASP A 54 -1.98 4.14 11.61
CA ASP A 54 -3.13 3.53 12.27
C ASP A 54 -2.72 3.11 13.68
N HIS A 55 -3.68 3.04 14.60
CA HIS A 55 -3.42 2.56 15.96
C HIS A 55 -3.27 1.03 16.01
N ASN A 56 -3.84 0.31 15.05
CA ASN A 56 -3.89 -1.14 15.09
C ASN A 56 -2.60 -1.79 14.59
N SER A 57 -2.05 -2.75 15.35
CA SER A 57 -0.83 -3.46 14.96
C SER A 57 -0.94 -4.22 13.64
N TYR A 58 -2.11 -4.80 13.32
CA TYR A 58 -2.30 -5.48 12.03
C TYR A 58 -2.23 -4.49 10.86
N ALA A 59 -2.69 -3.26 11.06
CA ALA A 59 -2.66 -2.23 10.02
C ALA A 59 -1.22 -1.81 9.72
N HIS A 60 -0.38 -1.72 10.76
CA HIS A 60 1.06 -1.55 10.62
C HIS A 60 1.68 -2.68 9.79
N THR A 61 1.42 -3.95 10.11
CA THR A 61 1.94 -5.09 9.33
C THR A 61 1.50 -5.03 7.85
N LEU A 62 0.25 -4.68 7.58
CA LEU A 62 -0.24 -4.53 6.21
C LEU A 62 0.41 -3.34 5.48
N ALA A 63 0.64 -2.23 6.18
CA ALA A 63 1.32 -1.06 5.62
C ALA A 63 2.80 -1.37 5.31
N MET A 64 3.49 -2.11 6.17
CA MET A 64 4.85 -2.59 5.90
C MET A 64 4.91 -3.39 4.59
N CYS A 65 3.96 -4.32 4.42
CA CYS A 65 3.88 -5.20 3.25
C CYS A 65 3.50 -4.43 1.96
N TYR A 66 2.42 -3.65 1.98
CA TYR A 66 1.86 -3.06 0.75
C TYR A 66 2.41 -1.66 0.45
N ILE A 67 2.76 -0.89 1.47
CA ILE A 67 3.17 0.52 1.33
C ILE A 67 4.68 0.66 1.48
N GLN A 68 5.31 0.07 2.50
CA GLN A 68 6.76 0.25 2.72
C GLN A 68 7.62 -0.62 1.80
N ALA A 69 7.18 -1.83 1.44
CA ALA A 69 7.96 -2.73 0.60
C ALA A 69 8.32 -2.11 -0.75
N HIS A 70 9.60 -2.10 -1.10
CA HIS A 70 10.12 -1.49 -2.32
C HIS A 70 10.75 -2.56 -3.21
N ALA A 71 10.07 -2.96 -4.28
CA ALA A 71 10.46 -4.12 -5.10
C ALA A 71 11.91 -4.05 -5.62
N PRO A 72 12.42 -2.93 -6.19
CA PRO A 72 13.82 -2.86 -6.61
C PRO A 72 14.87 -3.10 -5.51
N ARG A 73 14.50 -3.02 -4.22
CA ARG A 73 15.42 -3.30 -3.09
C ARG A 73 15.26 -4.71 -2.53
N LEU A 74 14.11 -5.33 -2.75
CA LEU A 74 13.72 -6.58 -2.08
C LEU A 74 13.61 -7.78 -3.03
N ARG A 75 13.56 -7.53 -4.35
CA ARG A 75 13.24 -8.56 -5.34
C ARG A 75 14.25 -9.71 -5.32
N ASP A 76 15.54 -9.40 -5.31
CA ASP A 76 16.58 -10.43 -5.45
C ASP A 76 16.66 -11.31 -4.19
N ASP A 77 16.60 -10.69 -3.01
CA ASP A 77 16.55 -11.42 -1.73
C ASP A 77 15.29 -12.28 -1.62
N ALA A 78 14.14 -11.74 -2.02
CA ALA A 78 12.88 -12.47 -2.03
C ALA A 78 12.93 -13.64 -3.02
N GLN A 79 13.47 -13.43 -4.21
CA GLN A 79 13.60 -14.48 -5.23
C GLN A 79 14.48 -15.62 -4.73
N ARG A 80 15.63 -15.31 -4.12
CA ARG A 80 16.53 -16.31 -3.54
C ARG A 80 15.82 -17.20 -2.51
N ILE A 81 15.04 -16.60 -1.61
CA ILE A 81 14.29 -17.34 -0.58
C ILE A 81 13.19 -18.20 -1.23
N ILE A 82 12.47 -17.65 -2.22
CA ILE A 82 11.43 -18.39 -2.95
C ILE A 82 12.02 -19.60 -3.66
N ASP A 83 13.17 -19.43 -4.33
CA ASP A 83 13.86 -20.51 -5.03
C ASP A 83 14.29 -21.63 -4.05
N GLU A 84 14.84 -21.27 -2.89
CA GLU A 84 15.18 -22.22 -1.82
C GLU A 84 13.94 -22.99 -1.34
N LEU A 85 12.85 -22.29 -1.03
CA LEU A 85 11.61 -22.92 -0.55
C LEU A 85 10.95 -23.83 -1.59
N ASN A 86 11.08 -23.53 -2.88
CA ASN A 86 10.55 -24.38 -3.96
C ASN A 86 11.31 -25.70 -4.14
N THR A 87 12.48 -25.86 -3.48
CA THR A 87 13.24 -27.12 -3.49
C THR A 87 12.93 -28.05 -2.31
N LEU A 88 12.10 -27.60 -1.36
CA LEU A 88 11.61 -28.38 -0.21
C LEU A 88 10.37 -29.20 -0.56
#